data_AF-A0A383CZA0-F1
#
_entry.id   AF-A0A383CZA0-F1
#
_cell.length_a   1.000
_cell.length_b   1.000
_cell.length_c   1.000
_cell.angle_alpha   90.00
_cell.angle_beta   90.00
_cell.angle_gamma   90.00
#
_symmetry.space_group_name_H-M   'P 1'
#
loop_
_entity.id
_entity.type
_entity.pdbx_description
1 polymer ?
#
loop_
_entity_poly.entity_id
_entity_poly.type
_entity_poly.pdbx_seq_one_letter_code
_entity_poly.pdbx_strand_id
1 'polypeptide(L)'
;MDSDTKSVETLREAIPPIMEPNLDFLIQEGIQFGNLRFTNDKKLAATGAEVLWVTHDTPVDEDDQADVEFVFKEVSKVLPFLEND
;
A
#
# COMPACT_ATOMS: atom_id res chain seq x y z
N MET A 1 1.25 1.93 -1.18
CA MET A 1 1.17 1.75 -2.64
C MET A 1 0.06 0.76 -2.94
N ASP A 2 -0.52 0.80 -4.13
CA ASP A 2 -1.47 -0.23 -4.57
C ASP A 2 -1.40 -0.39 -6.09
N SER A 3 -1.64 -1.59 -6.62
CA SER A 3 -1.71 -1.83 -8.07
C SER A 3 -2.99 -1.30 -8.70
N ASP A 4 -4.06 -1.14 -7.92
CA ASP A 4 -5.30 -0.51 -8.39
C ASP A 4 -5.11 1.01 -8.49
N THR A 5 -4.92 1.45 -9.73
CA THR A 5 -4.78 2.87 -10.08
C THR A 5 -5.94 3.71 -9.57
N LYS A 6 -7.18 3.20 -9.58
CA LYS A 6 -8.36 3.96 -9.14
C LYS A 6 -8.34 4.21 -7.63
N SER A 7 -7.97 3.19 -6.86
CA SER A 7 -7.78 3.31 -5.41
C SER A 7 -6.66 4.31 -5.08
N VAL A 8 -5.56 4.28 -5.83
CA VAL A 8 -4.47 5.25 -5.65
C VAL A 8 -4.90 6.68 -6.00
N GLU A 9 -5.64 6.87 -7.09
CA GLU A 9 -6.13 8.20 -7.52
C GLU A 9 -7.08 8.82 -6.48
N THR A 10 -8.05 8.04 -5.99
CA THR A 10 -8.97 8.52 -4.94
C THR A 10 -8.27 8.86 -3.63
N LEU A 11 -7.30 8.05 -3.20
CA LEU A 11 -6.50 8.35 -2.01
C LEU A 11 -5.61 9.59 -2.15
N ARG A 12 -5.12 9.89 -3.37
CA ARG A 12 -4.39 11.14 -3.65
C ARG A 12 -5.27 12.38 -3.50
N GLU A 13 -6.57 12.23 -3.71
CA GLU A 13 -7.58 13.28 -3.49
C GLU A 13 -8.09 13.30 -2.03
N ALA A 14 -7.48 12.53 -1.13
CA ALA A 14 -7.91 12.33 0.25
C ALA A 14 -9.33 11.76 0.40
N ILE A 15 -9.77 10.95 -0.57
CA ILE A 15 -11.05 10.25 -0.56
C ILE A 15 -10.81 8.78 -0.20
N PRO A 16 -11.01 8.36 1.07
CA PRO A 16 -10.81 6.96 1.46
C PRO A 16 -11.89 6.05 0.87
N PRO A 17 -11.57 4.76 0.60
CA PRO A 17 -12.51 3.80 0.02
C PRO A 17 -13.57 3.31 1.03
N ILE A 18 -13.37 3.57 2.32
CA ILE A 18 -14.26 3.18 3.41
C ILE A 18 -14.60 4.38 4.29
N MET A 19 -15.78 4.32 4.91
CA MET A 19 -16.21 5.35 5.86
C MET A 19 -15.65 5.02 7.25
N GLU A 20 -14.50 5.60 7.56
CA GLU A 20 -13.88 5.53 8.87
C GLU A 20 -13.73 6.94 9.46
N PRO A 21 -14.15 7.19 10.72
CA PRO A 21 -14.13 8.52 11.29
C PRO A 21 -12.73 9.17 11.23
N ASN A 22 -12.65 10.38 10.67
CA ASN A 22 -11.45 11.21 10.54
C ASN A 22 -10.35 10.68 9.59
N LEU A 23 -10.58 9.60 8.85
CA LEU A 23 -9.55 9.04 7.95
C LEU A 23 -9.21 9.99 6.80
N ASP A 24 -10.20 10.66 6.23
CA ASP A 24 -10.06 11.70 5.20
C ASP A 24 -9.16 12.85 5.68
N PHE A 25 -9.41 13.35 6.90
CA PHE A 25 -8.63 14.42 7.52
C PHE A 25 -7.17 14.01 7.73
N LEU A 26 -6.93 12.81 8.28
CA LEU A 26 -5.57 12.31 8.51
C LEU A 26 -4.79 12.10 7.19
N ILE A 27 -5.46 11.59 6.17
CA ILE A 27 -4.87 11.47 4.83
C ILE A 27 -4.52 12.85 4.28
N GLN A 28 -5.43 13.81 4.37
CA GLN A 28 -5.23 15.17 3.88
C GLN A 28 -4.04 15.85 4.58
N GLU A 29 -3.95 15.78 5.91
CA GLU A 29 -2.80 16.32 6.66
C GLU A 29 -1.49 15.64 6.23
N GLY A 30 -1.48 14.31 6.15
CA GLY A 30 -0.30 13.56 5.73
C GLY A 30 0.22 13.97 4.36
N ILE A 31 -0.69 14.16 3.39
CA ILE A 31 -0.36 14.64 2.05
C ILE A 31 0.14 16.09 2.10
N GLN A 32 -0.54 16.97 2.83
CA GLN A 32 -0.19 18.39 2.92
C GLN A 32 1.20 18.62 3.51
N PHE A 33 1.57 17.85 4.54
CA PHE A 33 2.90 17.91 5.15
C PHE A 33 3.99 17.17 4.37
N GLY A 34 3.62 16.46 3.29
CA GLY A 34 4.56 15.65 2.51
C GLY A 34 5.00 14.35 3.18
N ASN A 35 4.35 13.96 4.29
CA ASN A 35 4.65 12.75 5.04
C ASN A 35 3.97 11.50 4.45
N LEU A 36 2.94 11.68 3.63
CA LEU A 36 2.16 10.61 3.02
C LEU A 36 2.08 10.78 1.50
N ARG A 37 2.36 9.71 0.75
CA ARG A 37 2.22 9.68 -0.71
C ARG A 37 1.65 8.34 -1.16
N PHE A 38 0.65 8.40 -2.03
CA PHE A 38 0.10 7.22 -2.70
C PHE A 38 0.66 7.07 -4.12
N THR A 39 0.95 5.83 -4.50
CA THR A 39 1.48 5.50 -5.83
C THR A 39 1.15 4.06 -6.21
N ASN A 40 1.05 3.80 -7.52
CA ASN A 40 0.99 2.49 -8.14
C ASN A 40 2.34 2.06 -8.76
N ASP A 41 3.35 2.95 -8.73
CA ASP A 41 4.72 2.65 -9.13
C ASP A 41 5.50 2.03 -7.96
N LYS A 42 5.95 0.78 -8.14
CA LYS A 42 6.66 -0.02 -7.13
C LYS A 42 8.05 0.54 -6.84
N LYS A 43 8.76 1.01 -7.87
CA LYS A 43 10.08 1.60 -7.70
C LYS A 43 9.98 2.88 -6.88
N LEU A 44 9.03 3.75 -7.23
CA LEU A 44 8.79 4.98 -6.49
C LEU A 44 8.35 4.73 -5.03
N ALA A 45 7.64 3.64 -4.77
CA ALA A 45 7.20 3.26 -3.43
C ALA A 45 8.34 2.75 -2.55
N ALA A 46 9.32 2.06 -3.13
CA ALA A 46 10.39 1.38 -2.41
C ALA A 46 11.72 2.15 -2.34
N THR A 47 12.01 3.02 -3.31
CA THR A 47 13.25 3.82 -3.31
C THR A 47 13.34 4.69 -2.05
N GLY A 48 14.43 4.53 -1.30
CA GLY A 48 14.67 5.21 -0.03
C GLY A 48 13.83 4.71 1.16
N ALA A 49 13.08 3.62 1.01
CA ALA A 49 12.35 3.02 2.12
C ALA A 49 13.26 2.10 2.94
N GLU A 50 13.39 2.37 4.25
CA GLU A 50 14.11 1.50 5.19
C GLU A 50 13.26 0.30 5.65
N VAL A 51 11.93 0.47 5.64
CA VAL A 51 10.96 -0.54 6.11
C VAL A 51 9.82 -0.67 5.11
N LEU A 52 9.53 -1.90 4.69
CA LEU A 52 8.34 -2.24 3.90
C LEU A 52 7.28 -2.89 4.79
N TRP A 53 6.17 -2.17 5.01
CA TRP A 53 4.98 -2.73 5.64
C TRP A 53 4.10 -3.41 4.60
N VAL A 54 3.77 -4.68 4.83
CA VAL A 54 2.92 -5.48 3.96
C VAL A 54 1.56 -5.63 4.62
N THR A 55 0.55 -4.98 4.04
CA THR A 55 -0.82 -4.91 4.59
C THR A 55 -1.84 -5.42 3.58
N HIS A 56 -1.44 -6.35 2.71
CA HIS A 56 -2.37 -7.06 1.84
C HIS A 56 -3.28 -7.95 2.67
N ASP A 57 -4.54 -8.05 2.27
CA ASP A 57 -5.38 -9.16 2.72
C ASP A 57 -4.73 -10.49 2.32
N THR A 58 -4.92 -11.49 3.15
CA THR A 58 -4.46 -12.85 2.87
C THR A 58 -5.69 -13.66 2.47
N PRO A 59 -5.88 -13.97 1.18
CA PRO A 59 -6.98 -14.81 0.74
C PRO A 59 -6.97 -16.15 1.49
N VAL A 60 -8.14 -16.72 1.73
CA VAL A 60 -8.29 -18.04 2.34
C VAL A 60 -9.01 -18.98 1.38
N ASP A 61 -8.73 -20.29 1.47
CA ASP A 61 -9.44 -21.32 0.72
C ASP A 61 -10.76 -21.75 1.41
N GLU A 62 -11.41 -22.79 0.87
CA GLU A 62 -12.69 -23.30 1.41
C GLU A 62 -12.56 -23.88 2.83
N ASP A 63 -11.34 -24.24 3.25
CA ASP A 63 -11.01 -24.78 4.57
C ASP A 63 -10.45 -23.69 5.53
N ASP A 64 -10.64 -22.41 5.18
CA ASP A 64 -10.16 -21.23 5.90
C ASP A 64 -8.62 -21.20 6.06
N GLN A 65 -7.90 -21.86 5.16
CA GLN A 65 -6.43 -21.83 5.15
C GLN A 65 -5.92 -20.64 4.36
N ALA A 66 -5.02 -19.88 4.96
CA ALA A 66 -4.42 -18.70 4.37
C ALA A 66 -3.48 -19.04 3.18
N ASP A 67 -3.69 -18.39 2.05
CA ASP A 67 -2.77 -18.39 0.90
C ASP A 67 -1.62 -17.40 1.14
N VAL A 68 -0.58 -17.87 1.81
CA VAL A 68 0.64 -17.08 2.04
C VAL A 68 1.44 -16.83 0.76
N GLU A 69 1.28 -17.66 -0.28
CA GLU A 69 2.00 -17.54 -1.54
C GLU A 69 1.58 -16.27 -2.29
N PHE A 70 0.31 -15.87 -2.17
CA PHE A 70 -0.17 -14.58 -2.66
C PHE A 70 0.68 -13.41 -2.10
N VAL A 71 0.88 -13.39 -0.78
CA VAL A 71 1.66 -12.33 -0.11
C VAL A 71 3.11 -12.34 -0.58
N PHE A 72 3.75 -13.53 -0.61
CA PHE A 72 5.13 -13.66 -1.09
C PHE A 72 5.29 -13.16 -2.52
N LYS A 73 4.34 -13.49 -3.40
CA LYS A 73 4.34 -13.07 -4.79
C LYS A 73 4.22 -11.56 -4.93
N GLU A 74 3.35 -10.88 -4.18
CA GLU A 74 3.24 -9.42 -4.24
C GLU A 74 4.48 -8.73 -3.69
N VAL A 75 5.01 -9.20 -2.56
CA VAL A 75 6.24 -8.66 -1.95
C VAL A 75 7.43 -8.81 -2.89
N SER A 76 7.58 -9.97 -3.54
CA SER A 76 8.67 -10.25 -4.48
C SER A 76 8.75 -9.26 -5.65
N LYS A 77 7.65 -8.59 -6.01
CA LYS A 77 7.64 -7.57 -7.06
C LYS A 77 8.20 -6.22 -6.61
N VAL A 78 8.28 -5.98 -5.30
CA VAL A 78 8.73 -4.73 -4.69
C VAL A 78 10.18 -4.85 -4.21
N LEU A 79 10.58 -6.02 -3.69
CA LEU A 79 11.92 -6.29 -3.16
C LEU A 79 13.09 -5.82 -4.05
N PRO A 80 13.07 -5.97 -5.39
CA PRO A 80 14.19 -5.52 -6.23
C PRO A 80 14.46 -4.00 -6.19
N PHE A 81 13.53 -3.21 -5.65
CA PHE A 81 13.63 -1.76 -5.54
C PHE A 81 13.89 -1.26 -4.12
N LEU A 82 13.88 -2.17 -3.13
CA LEU A 82 14.37 -1.88 -1.79
C LEU A 82 15.89 -1.84 -1.82
N GLU A 83 16.45 -0.81 -1.18
CA GLU A 83 17.90 -0.69 -1.04
C GLU A 83 18.38 -1.75 -0.04
N ASN A 84 19.50 -2.40 -0.37
CA ASN A 84 20.18 -3.30 0.55
C ASN A 84 21.35 -2.53 1.13
N ASP A 85 21.28 -2.17 2.40
CA ASP A 85 22.45 -1.72 3.18
C ASP A 85 23.33 -2.92 3.58
#